data_AF-A0A9X5UDD3-F1
#
_entry.id   AF-A0A9X5UDD3-F1
#
_cell.length_a   1.000
_cell.length_b   1.000
_cell.length_c   1.000
_cell.angle_alpha   90.00
_cell.angle_beta   90.00
_cell.angle_gamma   90.00
#
_symmetry.space_group_name_H-M   'P 1'
#
loop_
_entity.id
_entity.type
_entity.pdbx_description
1 polymer ?
#
loop_
_entity_poly.entity_id
_entity_poly.type
_entity_poly.pdbx_seq_one_letter_code
_entity_poly.pdbx_strand_id
1 'polypeptide(L)'
;MTNPFDLLADRHVDRPPDGSTSGGQGGPQSGPGTGDPRRRRRRRSWFSRLALRNRMALLVGAAVLAGIAVVAGVALGATNVVLRNSIDDQLRQQVQVAGDNTKLWYDTGSDPNSPADDRIQIYANTLGLRLQVFRLDGTILTPYNPQDYVQLPVDGADIAIARTQGDEVRLRTVKADGKEYRVATKALRMTADDFIYNPFPRDYRMAPLELGLQLARPMSDVTSTLGELGLVMLVVGIVGVGGSMVAGLLVARAALRPVDDAAAAAEHVARTQDLSALIPVTGTDEIARLAGSLNSMLRALAASKARQRQLVDDASHELRTPLTSLRTNIELLIRSEANPHRALPAADRADLLRDVDGQTRELTGLVSELVELARDEAPVEEVERLDLAEVVAAAVERARRRATPKGIVIKVTSAPSWVDGRPNMLERAVTNLLDNAVKFSPVDSAVHVQTAAGEVVVSDEGPGIAAEDRPHVFERFYRSTDARSLPGSGLGLAIVADAVHTHGGTVTAGEAPDGGARMHVRLPLASPPETPPAPFWDGSQAPPRESWAPPWAAPDPPSGPTPDPPAPGALDPPGPAASRTFDAPEAPGPRGPDIEAVRRAYLGFTTADRADPHSSGGGADTKP
;
A
#
# COMPACT_ATOMS: atom_id res chain seq x y z
N MET A 1 26.65 34.69 -16.01
CA MET A 1 27.65 35.59 -15.37
C MET A 1 28.02 35.01 -14.02
N THR A 2 29.30 35.06 -13.70
CA THR A 2 29.93 34.42 -12.54
C THR A 2 30.18 35.46 -11.46
N ASN A 3 30.05 35.11 -10.18
CA ASN A 3 31.24 35.09 -9.31
C ASN A 3 31.02 34.21 -8.05
N PRO A 4 32.07 33.57 -7.50
CA PRO A 4 32.04 32.79 -6.27
C PRO A 4 32.66 33.59 -5.09
N PHE A 5 33.25 32.89 -4.12
CA PHE A 5 33.86 33.33 -2.86
C PHE A 5 32.89 33.51 -1.69
N ASP A 6 32.81 32.48 -0.86
CA ASP A 6 33.09 32.67 0.56
C ASP A 6 33.76 31.41 1.13
N LEU A 7 35.05 31.54 1.45
CA LEU A 7 35.92 30.50 2.02
C LEU A 7 37.05 31.23 2.76
N LEU A 8 37.41 30.70 3.93
CA LEU A 8 38.52 31.07 4.84
C LEU A 8 38.19 32.02 6.01
N ALA A 9 38.13 31.43 7.20
CA ALA A 9 38.80 31.94 8.40
C ALA A 9 39.48 30.74 9.10
N ASP A 10 40.73 30.91 9.54
CA ASP A 10 41.64 29.86 10.04
C ASP A 10 42.25 30.28 11.40
N ARG A 11 42.66 29.29 12.23
CA ARG A 11 43.42 29.40 13.52
C ARG A 11 42.75 30.17 14.67
N HIS A 12 42.82 29.72 15.94
CA HIS A 12 44.02 29.39 16.73
C HIS A 12 43.66 28.40 17.88
N VAL A 13 44.45 27.34 18.09
CA VAL A 13 45.46 27.12 19.18
C VAL A 13 44.89 26.91 20.59
N ASP A 14 45.15 25.73 21.17
CA ASP A 14 45.96 25.65 22.39
C ASP A 14 46.72 24.31 22.56
N ARG A 15 47.74 24.29 23.43
CA ARG A 15 48.77 23.22 23.59
C ARG A 15 48.47 22.21 24.72
N PRO A 16 49.15 21.03 24.74
CA PRO A 16 49.08 20.04 25.83
C PRO A 16 50.17 20.26 26.90
N PRO A 17 50.16 19.45 27.97
CA PRO A 17 51.39 19.05 28.65
C PRO A 17 51.60 17.52 28.74
N ASP A 18 52.86 17.13 28.97
CA ASP A 18 53.39 15.77 28.91
C ASP A 18 53.06 14.85 30.11
N GLY A 19 53.32 13.56 29.94
CA GLY A 19 53.25 12.55 31.01
C GLY A 19 53.86 11.20 30.61
N SER A 20 55.19 11.08 30.70
CA SER A 20 55.93 9.85 30.40
C SER A 20 55.96 8.86 31.58
N THR A 21 55.85 7.54 31.34
CA THR A 21 56.84 6.49 31.74
C THR A 21 56.31 5.05 31.66
N SER A 22 57.17 4.11 31.26
CA SER A 22 57.08 2.63 31.37
C SER A 22 55.83 1.91 30.81
N GLY A 23 55.91 0.70 30.23
CA GLY A 23 57.03 -0.26 30.18
C GLY A 23 56.64 -1.57 30.86
N GLY A 24 56.05 -2.52 30.12
CA GLY A 24 55.63 -3.82 30.68
C GLY A 24 55.01 -4.74 29.62
N GLN A 25 55.47 -5.98 29.52
CA GLN A 25 55.01 -7.00 28.57
C GLN A 25 53.73 -7.69 29.06
N GLY A 26 52.88 -8.13 28.14
CA GLY A 26 51.74 -9.01 28.41
C GLY A 26 51.14 -9.57 27.12
N GLY A 27 51.16 -10.90 26.95
CA GLY A 27 50.69 -11.58 25.75
C GLY A 27 49.15 -11.63 25.60
N PRO A 28 48.65 -12.03 24.41
CA PRO A 28 47.22 -11.96 24.10
C PRO A 28 46.42 -13.07 24.80
N GLN A 29 45.38 -12.69 25.55
CA GLN A 29 44.31 -13.62 25.94
C GLN A 29 43.05 -13.37 25.13
N SER A 30 42.69 -14.37 24.35
CA SER A 30 41.45 -14.45 23.58
C SER A 30 40.26 -14.74 24.50
N GLY A 31 39.29 -13.82 24.54
CA GLY A 31 37.95 -14.05 25.06
C GLY A 31 36.91 -13.75 23.98
N PRO A 32 35.84 -14.56 23.81
CA PRO A 32 34.82 -14.32 22.81
C PRO A 32 33.94 -13.14 23.24
N GLY A 33 34.30 -11.94 22.77
CA GLY A 33 33.53 -10.72 23.01
C GLY A 33 32.11 -10.86 22.45
N THR A 34 31.13 -10.79 23.34
CA THR A 34 29.71 -10.70 22.99
C THR A 34 29.48 -9.48 22.11
N GLY A 35 29.08 -9.70 20.86
CA GLY A 35 28.90 -8.64 19.88
C GLY A 35 27.76 -7.70 20.26
N ASP A 36 28.08 -6.49 20.73
CA ASP A 36 27.12 -5.41 20.95
C ASP A 36 26.31 -5.13 19.66
N PRO A 37 24.99 -5.39 19.64
CA PRO A 37 24.18 -5.21 18.44
C PRO A 37 23.96 -3.72 18.08
N ARG A 38 24.37 -2.77 18.93
CA ARG A 38 24.04 -1.34 18.79
C ARG A 38 24.98 -0.55 17.87
N ARG A 39 25.95 -1.20 17.20
CA ARG A 39 26.84 -0.55 16.21
C ARG A 39 26.42 -0.63 14.74
N ARG A 40 25.21 -1.11 14.40
CA ARG A 40 24.60 -0.86 13.07
C ARG A 40 24.05 0.58 12.94
N ARG A 41 24.91 1.59 13.12
CA ARG A 41 24.56 2.99 12.80
C ARG A 41 24.32 3.10 11.28
N ARG A 42 23.07 3.41 10.92
CA ARG A 42 22.60 3.62 9.54
C ARG A 42 23.57 4.48 8.72
N ARG A 43 24.32 3.87 7.79
CA ARG A 43 24.74 4.56 6.55
C ARG A 43 23.49 4.87 5.73
N ARG A 44 22.76 5.92 6.10
CA ARG A 44 21.83 6.60 5.16
C ARG A 44 22.71 7.10 4.02
N SER A 45 22.71 6.37 2.91
CA SER A 45 23.55 6.68 1.75
C SER A 45 23.29 8.10 1.30
N TRP A 46 24.30 8.78 0.75
CA TRP A 46 24.13 10.09 0.12
C TRP A 46 22.98 10.05 -0.93
N PHE A 47 22.85 8.92 -1.61
CA PHE A 47 21.74 8.58 -2.51
C PHE A 47 20.35 8.77 -1.87
N SER A 48 20.19 8.41 -0.59
CA SER A 48 18.93 8.57 0.15
C SER A 48 18.59 10.02 0.54
N ARG A 49 19.44 11.00 0.19
CA ARG A 49 19.18 12.45 0.36
C ARG A 49 18.79 13.15 -0.95
N LEU A 50 19.03 12.52 -2.10
CA LEU A 50 18.64 13.05 -3.40
C LEU A 50 17.11 13.05 -3.56
N ALA A 51 16.57 14.02 -4.29
CA ALA A 51 15.18 13.97 -4.76
C ALA A 51 14.92 12.70 -5.59
N LEU A 52 13.69 12.17 -5.55
CA LEU A 52 13.33 10.91 -6.21
C LEU A 52 13.67 10.93 -7.72
N ARG A 53 13.41 12.06 -8.39
CA ARG A 53 13.74 12.27 -9.82
C ARG A 53 15.22 12.03 -10.14
N ASN A 54 16.13 12.49 -9.26
CA ASN A 54 17.57 12.34 -9.47
C ASN A 54 18.02 10.89 -9.24
N ARG A 55 17.38 10.16 -8.32
CA ARG A 55 17.65 8.72 -8.10
C ARG A 55 17.23 7.88 -9.29
N MET A 56 16.03 8.12 -9.83
CA MET A 56 15.55 7.42 -11.02
C MET A 56 16.49 7.63 -12.21
N ALA A 57 16.89 8.87 -12.50
CA ALA A 57 17.84 9.15 -13.58
C ALA A 57 19.20 8.47 -13.39
N LEU A 58 19.74 8.43 -12.16
CA LEU A 58 20.98 7.71 -11.86
C LEU A 58 20.84 6.19 -11.98
N LEU A 59 19.70 5.61 -11.59
CA LEU A 59 19.44 4.17 -11.75
C LEU A 59 19.28 3.77 -13.21
N VAL A 60 18.56 4.57 -14.01
CA VAL A 60 18.43 4.36 -15.46
C VAL A 60 19.80 4.48 -16.14
N GLY A 61 20.56 5.53 -15.85
CA GLY A 61 21.91 5.70 -16.39
C GLY A 61 22.87 4.56 -16.00
N ALA A 62 22.79 4.05 -14.77
CA ALA A 62 23.58 2.91 -14.32
C ALA A 62 23.16 1.58 -15.00
N ALA A 63 21.87 1.35 -15.20
CA ALA A 63 21.37 0.17 -15.91
C ALA A 63 21.77 0.19 -17.40
N VAL A 64 21.68 1.36 -18.05
CA VAL A 64 22.12 1.58 -19.43
C VAL A 64 23.65 1.41 -19.55
N LEU A 65 24.43 1.96 -18.62
CA LEU A 65 25.88 1.75 -18.56
C LEU A 65 26.24 0.26 -18.45
N ALA A 66 25.56 -0.50 -17.57
CA ALA A 66 25.79 -1.92 -17.41
C ALA A 66 25.46 -2.72 -18.69
N GLY A 67 24.32 -2.42 -19.33
CA GLY A 67 23.93 -3.02 -20.61
C GLY A 67 24.94 -2.74 -21.72
N ILE A 68 25.38 -1.49 -21.86
CA ILE A 68 26.40 -1.08 -22.83
C ILE A 68 27.73 -1.77 -22.57
N ALA A 69 28.17 -1.88 -21.30
CA ALA A 69 29.41 -2.56 -20.95
C ALA A 69 29.39 -4.05 -21.32
N VAL A 70 28.26 -4.75 -21.09
CA VAL A 70 28.08 -6.15 -21.50
C VAL A 70 28.11 -6.28 -23.03
N VAL A 71 27.34 -5.46 -23.76
CA VAL A 71 27.29 -5.51 -25.23
C VAL A 71 28.66 -5.20 -25.84
N ALA A 72 29.36 -4.19 -25.35
CA ALA A 72 30.71 -3.83 -25.81
C ALA A 72 31.72 -4.95 -25.53
N GLY A 73 31.69 -5.54 -24.33
CA GLY A 73 32.57 -6.66 -23.97
C GLY A 73 32.35 -7.90 -24.84
N VAL A 74 31.08 -8.27 -25.09
CA VAL A 74 30.72 -9.37 -25.99
C VAL A 74 31.14 -9.08 -27.42
N ALA A 75 30.87 -7.87 -27.94
CA ALA A 75 31.20 -7.50 -29.31
C ALA A 75 32.72 -7.45 -29.56
N LEU A 76 33.51 -6.87 -28.64
CA LEU A 76 34.98 -6.87 -28.71
C LEU A 76 35.55 -8.29 -28.61
N GLY A 77 35.01 -9.12 -27.70
CA GLY A 77 35.40 -10.52 -27.54
C GLY A 77 35.13 -11.34 -28.80
N ALA A 78 33.92 -11.25 -29.35
CA ALA A 78 33.52 -11.93 -30.59
C ALA A 78 34.36 -11.46 -31.79
N THR A 79 34.58 -10.15 -31.94
CA THR A 79 35.40 -9.58 -33.02
C THR A 79 36.84 -10.07 -32.93
N ASN A 80 37.44 -10.12 -31.73
CA ASN A 80 38.78 -10.67 -31.52
C ASN A 80 38.88 -12.17 -31.88
N VAL A 81 37.84 -12.97 -31.59
CA VAL A 81 37.80 -14.39 -32.01
C VAL A 81 37.68 -14.52 -33.53
N VAL A 82 36.77 -13.78 -34.16
CA VAL A 82 36.56 -13.81 -35.61
C VAL A 82 37.81 -13.35 -36.38
N LEU A 83 38.44 -12.25 -35.94
CA LEU A 83 39.68 -11.76 -36.57
C LEU A 83 40.84 -12.75 -36.44
N ARG A 84 41.01 -13.40 -35.27
CA ARG A 84 42.05 -14.42 -35.07
C ARG A 84 41.82 -15.65 -35.93
N ASN A 85 40.58 -16.15 -35.98
CA ASN A 85 40.23 -17.29 -36.84
C ASN A 85 40.44 -16.96 -38.31
N SER A 86 40.01 -15.77 -38.77
CA SER A 86 40.24 -15.31 -40.14
C SER A 86 41.72 -15.17 -40.49
N ILE A 87 42.59 -14.74 -39.56
CA ILE A 87 44.04 -14.70 -39.77
C ILE A 87 44.62 -16.11 -39.81
N ASP A 88 44.17 -17.02 -38.93
CA ASP A 88 44.61 -18.41 -38.91
C ASP A 88 44.27 -19.14 -40.23
N ASP A 89 43.06 -18.93 -40.76
CA ASP A 89 42.63 -19.51 -42.04
C ASP A 89 43.38 -18.89 -43.22
N GLN A 90 43.58 -17.57 -43.24
CA GLN A 90 44.41 -16.90 -44.24
C GLN A 90 45.87 -17.40 -44.21
N LEU A 91 46.48 -17.51 -43.02
CA LEU A 91 47.84 -18.03 -42.88
C LEU A 91 47.95 -19.50 -43.29
N ARG A 92 46.97 -20.35 -42.98
CA ARG A 92 46.91 -21.74 -43.49
C ARG A 92 46.87 -21.78 -45.01
N GLN A 93 46.08 -20.94 -45.66
CA GLN A 93 46.01 -20.91 -47.13
C GLN A 93 47.30 -20.33 -47.74
N GLN A 94 47.85 -19.26 -47.15
CA GLN A 94 49.01 -18.56 -47.68
C GLN A 94 50.32 -19.32 -47.46
N VAL A 95 50.51 -20.07 -46.36
CA VAL A 95 51.72 -20.90 -46.16
C VAL A 95 51.80 -22.05 -47.15
N GLN A 96 50.64 -22.58 -47.59
CA GLN A 96 50.55 -23.62 -48.62
C GLN A 96 51.01 -23.06 -49.97
N VAL A 97 50.36 -21.99 -50.43
CA VAL A 97 50.70 -21.29 -51.69
C VAL A 97 52.14 -20.78 -51.68
N ALA A 98 52.64 -20.28 -50.55
CA ALA A 98 54.04 -19.86 -50.43
C ALA A 98 55.00 -21.05 -50.52
N GLY A 99 54.69 -22.19 -49.89
CA GLY A 99 55.49 -23.41 -50.00
C GLY A 99 55.61 -23.91 -51.44
N ASP A 100 54.48 -24.04 -52.13
CA ASP A 100 54.43 -24.55 -53.51
C ASP A 100 55.17 -23.63 -54.51
N ASN A 101 55.23 -22.33 -54.23
CA ASN A 101 55.92 -21.33 -55.05
C ASN A 101 57.32 -20.95 -54.53
N THR A 102 57.81 -21.59 -53.46
CA THR A 102 59.16 -21.36 -52.96
C THR A 102 60.17 -22.07 -53.87
N LYS A 103 61.22 -21.36 -54.29
CA LYS A 103 62.30 -21.89 -55.13
C LYS A 103 63.65 -21.58 -54.53
N LEU A 104 64.61 -22.45 -54.82
CA LEU A 104 65.99 -22.30 -54.41
C LEU A 104 66.75 -21.42 -55.40
N TRP A 105 67.65 -20.59 -54.87
CA TRP A 105 68.64 -19.87 -55.64
C TRP A 105 70.03 -20.26 -55.15
N TYR A 106 70.97 -20.43 -56.08
CA TYR A 106 72.35 -20.74 -55.75
C TYR A 106 73.23 -19.52 -56.01
N ASP A 107 73.82 -18.98 -54.94
CA ASP A 107 74.69 -17.83 -55.02
C ASP A 107 76.03 -18.20 -55.66
N THR A 108 76.16 -17.94 -56.95
CA THR A 108 77.41 -18.13 -57.70
C THR A 108 78.44 -17.01 -57.46
N GLY A 109 78.05 -15.90 -56.81
CA GLY A 109 78.91 -14.73 -56.55
C GLY A 109 79.60 -14.71 -55.18
N SER A 110 79.14 -15.51 -54.22
CA SER A 110 79.78 -15.68 -52.90
C SER A 110 81.13 -16.42 -52.96
N ASP A 111 81.93 -16.31 -51.89
CA ASP A 111 83.27 -16.91 -51.77
C ASP A 111 83.27 -18.40 -52.20
N PRO A 112 84.10 -18.81 -53.17
CA PRO A 112 84.23 -20.21 -53.58
C PRO A 112 84.56 -21.20 -52.44
N ASN A 113 85.13 -20.72 -51.34
CA ASN A 113 85.49 -21.54 -50.18
C ASN A 113 84.38 -21.62 -49.11
N SER A 114 83.28 -20.86 -49.24
CA SER A 114 82.11 -21.04 -48.38
C SER A 114 81.49 -22.43 -48.62
N PRO A 115 81.00 -23.11 -47.58
CA PRO A 115 80.27 -24.38 -47.73
C PRO A 115 79.17 -24.26 -48.78
N ALA A 116 79.04 -25.26 -49.66
CA ALA A 116 78.06 -25.21 -50.75
C ALA A 116 76.61 -25.00 -50.26
N ASP A 117 76.32 -25.48 -49.05
CA ASP A 117 75.05 -25.30 -48.37
C ASP A 117 74.77 -23.83 -47.98
N ASP A 118 75.78 -23.05 -47.62
CA ASP A 118 75.61 -21.64 -47.21
C ASP A 118 75.40 -20.70 -48.41
N ARG A 119 75.55 -21.24 -49.63
CA ARG A 119 75.29 -20.56 -50.90
C ARG A 119 73.85 -20.77 -51.39
N ILE A 120 73.03 -21.53 -50.67
CA ILE A 120 71.63 -21.77 -50.98
C ILE A 120 70.77 -20.69 -50.32
N GLN A 121 70.15 -19.84 -51.14
CA GLN A 121 69.20 -18.82 -50.71
C GLN A 121 67.77 -19.19 -51.13
N ILE A 122 66.79 -18.55 -50.50
CA ILE A 122 65.37 -18.71 -50.88
C ILE A 122 64.88 -17.55 -51.73
N TYR A 123 64.17 -17.91 -52.78
CA TYR A 123 63.31 -17.03 -53.54
C TYR A 123 61.85 -17.48 -53.37
N ALA A 124 61.03 -16.65 -52.75
CA ALA A 124 59.60 -16.89 -52.57
C ALA A 124 58.84 -15.59 -52.75
N ASN A 125 57.68 -15.63 -53.43
CA ASN A 125 56.77 -14.49 -53.44
C ASN A 125 56.03 -14.46 -52.09
N THR A 126 56.40 -13.51 -51.24
CA THR A 126 55.87 -13.41 -49.87
C THR A 126 54.46 -12.83 -49.78
N LEU A 127 53.91 -12.31 -50.88
CA LEU A 127 52.59 -11.65 -50.95
C LEU A 127 52.38 -10.55 -49.87
N GLY A 128 53.47 -9.91 -49.44
CA GLY A 128 53.46 -8.86 -48.39
C GLY A 128 53.40 -9.39 -46.95
N LEU A 129 53.47 -10.71 -46.73
CA LEU A 129 53.73 -11.29 -45.42
C LEU A 129 55.22 -11.39 -45.14
N ARG A 130 55.58 -11.57 -43.87
CA ARG A 130 56.98 -11.82 -43.49
C ARG A 130 57.26 -13.31 -43.58
N LEU A 131 58.37 -13.68 -44.23
CA LEU A 131 58.75 -15.08 -44.44
C LEU A 131 60.04 -15.41 -43.68
N GLN A 132 60.21 -16.67 -43.30
CA GLN A 132 61.46 -17.24 -42.80
C GLN A 132 61.52 -18.71 -43.21
N VAL A 133 62.70 -19.23 -43.56
CA VAL A 133 62.93 -20.67 -43.75
C VAL A 133 64.09 -21.11 -42.88
N PHE A 134 63.98 -22.29 -42.28
CA PHE A 134 65.01 -22.85 -41.39
C PHE A 134 65.28 -24.32 -41.72
N ARG A 135 66.50 -24.79 -41.43
CA ARG A 135 66.91 -26.20 -41.52
C ARG A 135 66.53 -26.99 -40.26
N LEU A 136 66.61 -28.31 -40.30
CA LEU A 136 66.30 -29.20 -39.17
C LEU A 136 67.21 -29.04 -37.92
N ASP A 137 68.32 -28.30 -38.04
CA ASP A 137 69.21 -27.90 -36.94
C ASP A 137 68.83 -26.55 -36.31
N GLY A 138 67.81 -25.87 -36.86
CA GLY A 138 67.36 -24.54 -36.44
C GLY A 138 68.09 -23.36 -37.10
N THR A 139 69.06 -23.61 -37.99
CA THR A 139 69.72 -22.53 -38.74
C THR A 139 68.74 -21.89 -39.73
N ILE A 140 68.71 -20.55 -39.74
CA ILE A 140 67.85 -19.77 -40.63
C ILE A 140 68.60 -19.57 -41.95
N LEU A 141 67.96 -19.94 -43.06
CA LEU A 141 68.52 -19.75 -44.38
C LEU A 141 68.43 -18.28 -44.80
N THR A 142 69.49 -17.79 -45.45
CA THR A 142 69.59 -16.39 -45.85
C THR A 142 68.60 -16.05 -46.99
N PRO A 143 67.90 -14.91 -46.89
CA PRO A 143 66.94 -14.50 -47.89
C PRO A 143 67.60 -13.88 -49.12
N TYR A 144 67.02 -14.09 -50.30
CA TYR A 144 67.41 -13.35 -51.50
C TYR A 144 67.07 -11.85 -51.40
N ASN A 145 65.96 -11.49 -50.72
CA ASN A 145 65.61 -10.10 -50.40
C ASN A 145 65.54 -9.88 -48.87
N PRO A 146 66.53 -9.19 -48.26
CA PRO A 146 66.56 -9.00 -46.80
C PRO A 146 65.39 -8.20 -46.20
N GLN A 147 64.67 -7.41 -47.00
CA GLN A 147 63.59 -6.53 -46.52
C GLN A 147 62.31 -7.30 -46.10
N ASP A 148 62.08 -8.50 -46.65
CA ASP A 148 60.82 -9.24 -46.49
C ASP A 148 60.84 -10.23 -45.30
N TYR A 149 61.95 -10.29 -44.58
CA TYR A 149 62.23 -11.32 -43.57
C TYR A 149 62.28 -10.71 -42.17
N VAL A 150 61.83 -11.50 -41.19
CA VAL A 150 62.00 -11.20 -39.76
C VAL A 150 62.53 -12.43 -39.06
N GLN A 151 63.42 -12.22 -38.10
CA GLN A 151 63.96 -13.30 -37.30
C GLN A 151 62.88 -13.80 -36.31
N LEU A 152 62.17 -14.85 -36.71
CA LEU A 152 61.17 -15.53 -35.89
C LEU A 152 61.87 -16.58 -35.01
N PRO A 153 61.52 -16.69 -33.72
CA PRO A 153 62.10 -17.70 -32.84
C PRO A 153 61.61 -19.10 -33.25
N VAL A 154 62.51 -19.94 -33.74
CA VAL A 154 62.24 -21.36 -34.08
C VAL A 154 62.30 -22.19 -32.80
N ASP A 155 61.25 -22.96 -32.53
CA ASP A 155 61.20 -23.90 -31.40
C ASP A 155 61.28 -25.37 -31.84
N GLY A 156 61.54 -26.29 -30.90
CA GLY A 156 61.69 -27.72 -31.19
C GLY A 156 60.44 -28.37 -31.81
N ALA A 157 59.25 -27.77 -31.65
CA ALA A 157 58.02 -28.25 -32.27
C ALA A 157 57.79 -27.64 -33.66
N ASP A 158 58.39 -26.48 -34.00
CA ASP A 158 58.53 -26.07 -35.40
C ASP A 158 59.46 -27.03 -36.17
N ILE A 159 60.57 -27.45 -35.55
CA ILE A 159 61.49 -28.45 -36.12
C ILE A 159 60.80 -29.81 -36.26
N ALA A 160 59.93 -30.20 -35.31
CA ALA A 160 59.13 -31.42 -35.45
C ALA A 160 58.19 -31.37 -36.67
N ILE A 161 57.52 -30.24 -36.90
CA ILE A 161 56.68 -30.03 -38.09
C ILE A 161 57.50 -30.08 -39.37
N ALA A 162 58.70 -29.47 -39.40
CA ALA A 162 59.60 -29.49 -40.55
C ALA A 162 60.06 -30.91 -40.98
N ARG A 163 59.92 -31.92 -40.11
CA ARG A 163 60.21 -33.34 -40.41
C ARG A 163 58.99 -34.13 -40.88
N THR A 164 57.80 -33.54 -40.91
CA THR A 164 56.58 -34.24 -41.36
C THR A 164 56.53 -34.30 -42.89
N GLN A 165 55.89 -35.35 -43.42
CA GLN A 165 55.69 -35.55 -44.87
C GLN A 165 54.27 -35.21 -45.33
N GLY A 166 53.53 -34.41 -44.55
CA GLY A 166 52.13 -34.06 -44.83
C GLY A 166 51.87 -32.55 -44.77
N ASP A 167 50.66 -32.15 -45.12
CA ASP A 167 50.23 -30.74 -45.16
C ASP A 167 49.91 -30.13 -43.78
N GLU A 168 50.57 -30.61 -42.72
CA GLU A 168 50.37 -30.12 -41.35
C GLU A 168 50.89 -28.69 -41.20
N VAL A 169 50.02 -27.80 -40.73
CA VAL A 169 50.35 -26.38 -40.46
C VAL A 169 50.19 -26.10 -38.97
N ARG A 170 51.31 -25.79 -38.31
CA ARG A 170 51.35 -25.35 -36.91
C ARG A 170 51.17 -23.85 -36.83
N LEU A 171 50.14 -23.40 -36.11
CA LEU A 171 49.87 -21.99 -35.84
C LEU A 171 50.25 -21.62 -34.41
N ARG A 172 51.06 -20.58 -34.23
CA ARG A 172 51.44 -20.04 -32.91
C ARG A 172 51.61 -18.53 -32.95
N THR A 173 51.57 -17.90 -31.78
CA THR A 173 51.84 -16.45 -31.64
C THR A 173 53.21 -16.27 -30.99
N VAL A 174 54.07 -15.46 -31.60
CA VAL A 174 55.44 -15.21 -31.14
C VAL A 174 55.70 -13.72 -30.96
N LYS A 175 56.75 -13.36 -30.21
CA LYS A 175 57.27 -11.99 -30.15
C LYS A 175 58.59 -11.90 -30.91
N ALA A 176 58.68 -10.95 -31.84
CA ALA A 176 59.88 -10.59 -32.59
C ALA A 176 59.89 -9.07 -32.79
N ASP A 177 61.05 -8.41 -32.80
CA ASP A 177 61.18 -6.94 -32.94
C ASP A 177 60.26 -6.12 -32.01
N GLY A 178 59.95 -6.61 -30.81
CA GLY A 178 59.01 -5.98 -29.87
C GLY A 178 57.52 -6.03 -30.28
N LYS A 179 57.18 -6.70 -31.38
CA LYS A 179 55.80 -6.89 -31.88
C LYS A 179 55.36 -8.35 -31.73
N GLU A 180 54.05 -8.56 -31.58
CA GLU A 180 53.45 -9.89 -31.66
C GLU A 180 53.14 -10.25 -33.11
N TYR A 181 53.50 -11.47 -33.52
CA TYR A 181 53.19 -12.05 -34.83
C TYR A 181 52.41 -13.35 -34.66
N ARG A 182 51.41 -13.56 -35.52
CA ARG A 182 50.81 -14.88 -35.74
C ARG A 182 51.62 -15.57 -36.83
N VAL A 183 52.12 -16.77 -36.53
CA VAL A 183 53.05 -17.53 -37.38
C VAL A 183 52.43 -18.87 -37.74
N ALA A 184 52.48 -19.21 -39.03
CA ALA A 184 52.23 -20.54 -39.56
C ALA A 184 53.55 -21.21 -39.94
N THR A 185 53.83 -22.38 -39.38
CA THR A 185 54.96 -23.26 -39.76
C THR A 185 54.42 -24.44 -40.58
N LYS A 186 54.99 -24.71 -41.77
CA LYS A 186 54.77 -25.93 -42.58
C LYS A 186 56.11 -26.60 -42.90
N ALA A 187 56.13 -27.91 -43.10
CA ALA A 187 57.24 -28.59 -43.78
C ALA A 187 57.39 -28.09 -45.23
N LEU A 188 58.63 -27.94 -45.68
CA LEU A 188 59.01 -27.60 -47.04
C LEU A 188 60.10 -28.57 -47.49
N ARG A 189 59.78 -29.44 -48.45
CA ARG A 189 60.73 -30.42 -49.00
C ARG A 189 61.16 -29.96 -50.39
N MET A 190 62.45 -29.72 -50.56
CA MET A 190 62.98 -29.15 -51.81
C MET A 190 63.97 -30.11 -52.48
N THR A 191 64.00 -30.09 -53.81
CA THR A 191 64.81 -30.98 -54.65
C THR A 191 65.68 -30.18 -55.63
N ALA A 192 66.51 -30.88 -56.41
CA ALA A 192 67.33 -30.24 -57.45
C ALA A 192 66.48 -29.53 -58.53
N ASP A 193 65.22 -29.95 -58.73
CA ASP A 193 64.28 -29.35 -59.69
C ASP A 193 63.61 -28.07 -59.15
N ASP A 194 63.80 -27.74 -57.87
CA ASP A 194 63.27 -26.52 -57.25
C ASP A 194 64.22 -25.32 -57.34
N PHE A 195 65.41 -25.48 -57.94
CA PHE A 195 66.30 -24.37 -58.24
C PHE A 195 65.81 -23.56 -59.45
N ILE A 196 65.75 -22.22 -59.32
CA ILE A 196 65.42 -21.31 -60.44
C ILE A 196 66.38 -21.52 -61.62
N TYR A 197 67.65 -21.72 -61.29
CA TYR A 197 68.69 -22.16 -62.20
C TYR A 197 69.44 -23.28 -61.48
N ASN A 198 69.24 -24.53 -61.91
CA ASN A 198 69.90 -25.68 -61.32
C ASN A 198 71.41 -25.61 -61.63
N PRO A 199 72.29 -25.43 -60.64
CA PRO A 199 73.74 -25.28 -60.86
C PRO A 199 74.43 -26.64 -61.04
N PHE A 200 73.73 -27.75 -60.83
CA PHE A 200 74.29 -29.09 -60.82
C PHE A 200 74.21 -29.78 -62.20
N PRO A 201 75.13 -30.70 -62.53
CA PRO A 201 75.04 -31.54 -63.72
C PRO A 201 73.73 -32.35 -63.75
N ARG A 202 73.20 -32.66 -64.94
CA ARG A 202 71.92 -33.39 -65.10
C ARG A 202 71.85 -34.76 -64.40
N ASP A 203 73.00 -35.40 -64.18
CA ASP A 203 73.10 -36.70 -63.51
C ASP A 203 73.27 -36.58 -61.98
N TYR A 204 73.38 -35.36 -61.44
CA TYR A 204 73.56 -35.11 -60.02
C TYR A 204 72.24 -35.31 -59.25
N ARG A 205 72.24 -36.27 -58.33
CA ARG A 205 71.11 -36.54 -57.43
C ARG A 205 71.36 -35.90 -56.07
N MET A 206 70.82 -34.70 -55.87
CA MET A 206 70.78 -34.07 -54.55
C MET A 206 69.84 -34.86 -53.63
N ALA A 207 70.24 -35.07 -52.37
CA ALA A 207 69.29 -35.50 -51.34
C ALA A 207 68.25 -34.39 -51.12
N PRO A 208 66.94 -34.69 -50.98
CA PRO A 208 65.94 -33.66 -50.74
C PRO A 208 66.24 -32.89 -49.46
N LEU A 209 66.22 -31.56 -49.51
CA LEU A 209 66.34 -30.72 -48.33
C LEU A 209 65.01 -30.77 -47.56
N GLU A 210 65.07 -31.15 -46.30
CA GLU A 210 63.95 -31.03 -45.36
C GLU A 210 64.09 -29.72 -44.60
N LEU A 211 63.19 -28.78 -44.88
CA LEU A 211 63.19 -27.41 -44.35
C LEU A 211 61.85 -27.11 -43.67
N GLY A 212 61.85 -26.13 -42.77
CA GLY A 212 60.63 -25.55 -42.23
C GLY A 212 60.39 -24.16 -42.81
N LEU A 213 59.21 -23.95 -43.37
CA LEU A 213 58.73 -22.64 -43.84
C LEU A 213 57.87 -21.98 -42.78
N GLN A 214 58.19 -20.76 -42.41
CA GLN A 214 57.41 -19.90 -41.52
C GLN A 214 56.89 -18.67 -42.26
N LEU A 215 55.57 -18.45 -42.22
CA LEU A 215 54.93 -17.20 -42.61
C LEU A 215 54.36 -16.49 -41.39
N ALA A 216 54.61 -15.19 -41.27
CA ALA A 216 54.23 -14.38 -40.13
C ALA A 216 53.45 -13.12 -40.53
N ARG A 217 52.35 -12.87 -39.80
CA ARG A 217 51.54 -11.66 -39.89
C ARG A 217 51.54 -10.91 -38.55
N PRO A 218 51.75 -9.58 -38.53
CA PRO A 218 51.73 -8.82 -37.28
C PRO A 218 50.31 -8.80 -36.66
N MET A 219 50.24 -8.97 -35.35
CA MET A 219 48.99 -8.85 -34.57
C MET A 219 48.60 -7.39 -34.28
N SER A 220 49.45 -6.42 -34.64
CA SER A 220 49.19 -4.99 -34.46
C SER A 220 47.86 -4.57 -35.08
N ASP A 221 47.56 -5.10 -36.26
CA ASP A 221 46.38 -4.72 -37.05
C ASP A 221 45.09 -5.09 -36.30
N VAL A 222 45.09 -6.27 -35.65
CA VAL A 222 43.98 -6.74 -34.79
C VAL A 222 43.84 -5.85 -33.56
N THR A 223 44.96 -5.53 -32.89
CA THR A 223 44.93 -4.71 -31.66
C THR A 223 44.52 -3.27 -31.94
N SER A 224 44.95 -2.68 -33.07
CA SER A 224 44.55 -1.34 -33.50
C SER A 224 43.06 -1.31 -33.84
N THR A 225 42.57 -2.28 -34.64
CA THR A 225 41.15 -2.40 -34.99
C THR A 225 40.26 -2.54 -33.74
N LEU A 226 40.67 -3.37 -32.77
CA LEU A 226 39.95 -3.52 -31.50
C LEU A 226 40.02 -2.24 -30.63
N GLY A 227 41.13 -1.50 -30.69
CA GLY A 227 41.29 -0.21 -30.01
C GLY A 227 40.39 0.88 -30.58
N GLU A 228 40.33 1.00 -31.92
CA GLU A 228 39.42 1.91 -32.62
C GLU A 228 37.95 1.57 -32.34
N LEU A 229 37.58 0.29 -32.46
CA LEU A 229 36.23 -0.18 -32.13
C LEU A 229 35.88 0.08 -30.65
N GLY A 230 36.83 -0.13 -29.74
CA GLY A 230 36.68 0.17 -28.32
C GLY A 230 36.48 1.66 -28.04
N LEU A 231 37.19 2.54 -28.75
CA LEU A 231 37.02 3.99 -28.65
C LEU A 231 35.65 4.44 -29.18
N VAL A 232 35.22 3.90 -30.32
CA VAL A 232 33.87 4.16 -30.86
C VAL A 232 32.79 3.71 -29.88
N MET A 233 32.91 2.49 -29.32
CA MET A 233 32.00 1.97 -28.29
C MET A 233 32.00 2.82 -27.01
N LEU A 234 33.16 3.35 -26.58
CA LEU A 234 33.26 4.23 -25.43
C LEU A 234 32.55 5.57 -25.68
N VAL A 235 32.73 6.18 -26.86
CA VAL A 235 32.06 7.44 -27.22
C VAL A 235 30.54 7.24 -27.31
N VAL A 236 30.09 6.21 -28.04
CA VAL A 236 28.67 5.84 -28.13
C VAL A 236 28.11 5.52 -26.73
N GLY A 237 28.90 4.87 -25.88
CA GLY A 237 28.54 4.56 -24.50
C GLY A 237 28.31 5.79 -23.63
N ILE A 238 29.23 6.76 -23.67
CA ILE A 238 29.09 8.04 -22.96
C ILE A 238 27.85 8.79 -23.45
N VAL A 239 27.62 8.86 -24.77
CA VAL A 239 26.45 9.53 -25.35
C VAL A 239 25.15 8.81 -24.95
N GLY A 240 25.12 7.48 -24.98
CA GLY A 240 23.96 6.68 -24.57
C GLY A 240 23.63 6.82 -23.08
N VAL A 241 24.62 6.80 -22.19
CA VAL A 241 24.43 7.01 -20.76
C VAL A 241 23.98 8.45 -20.48
N GLY A 242 24.61 9.45 -21.09
CA GLY A 242 24.21 10.86 -20.94
C GLY A 242 22.78 11.11 -21.44
N GLY A 243 22.44 10.63 -22.64
CA GLY A 243 21.11 10.72 -23.22
C GLY A 243 20.04 10.01 -22.39
N SER A 244 20.31 8.79 -21.91
CA SER A 244 19.37 8.06 -21.04
C SER A 244 19.16 8.74 -19.68
N MET A 245 20.18 9.38 -19.12
CA MET A 245 20.06 10.15 -17.88
C MET A 245 19.21 11.41 -18.09
N VAL A 246 19.39 12.12 -19.20
CA VAL A 246 18.55 13.29 -19.58
C VAL A 246 17.11 12.87 -19.82
N ALA A 247 16.88 11.81 -20.60
CA ALA A 247 15.55 11.25 -20.84
C ALA A 247 14.88 10.81 -19.53
N GLY A 248 15.62 10.11 -18.66
CA GLY A 248 15.16 9.70 -17.33
C GLY A 248 14.77 10.88 -16.43
N LEU A 249 15.51 11.99 -16.46
CA LEU A 249 15.15 13.22 -15.76
C LEU A 249 13.86 13.87 -16.31
N LEU A 250 13.67 13.86 -17.64
CA LEU A 250 12.48 14.42 -18.28
C LEU A 250 11.23 13.58 -17.97
N VAL A 251 11.32 12.25 -18.12
CA VAL A 251 10.23 11.32 -17.78
C VAL A 251 9.89 11.39 -16.29
N ALA A 252 10.89 11.38 -15.40
CA ALA A 252 10.64 11.49 -13.96
C ALA A 252 10.06 12.86 -13.57
N ARG A 253 10.41 13.95 -14.28
CA ARG A 253 9.76 15.27 -14.09
C ARG A 253 8.30 15.25 -14.52
N ALA A 254 7.97 14.64 -15.66
CA ALA A 254 6.60 14.55 -16.14
C ALA A 254 5.74 13.67 -15.22
N ALA A 255 6.23 12.48 -14.86
CA ALA A 255 5.50 11.52 -14.04
C ALA A 255 5.30 11.95 -12.57
N LEU A 256 6.25 12.71 -11.99
CA LEU A 256 6.16 13.17 -10.60
C LEU A 256 5.53 14.56 -10.46
N ARG A 257 5.26 15.27 -11.55
CA ARG A 257 4.65 16.61 -11.50
C ARG A 257 3.33 16.64 -10.72
N PRO A 258 2.37 15.71 -10.90
CA PRO A 258 1.12 15.74 -10.13
C PRO A 258 1.33 15.53 -8.62
N VAL A 259 2.43 14.89 -8.21
CA VAL A 259 2.82 14.72 -6.80
C VAL A 259 3.41 16.03 -6.25
N ASP A 260 4.28 16.69 -7.00
CA ASP A 260 4.81 18.03 -6.66
C ASP A 260 3.63 19.05 -6.54
N ASP A 261 2.67 19.01 -7.47
CA ASP A 261 1.47 19.88 -7.48
C ASP A 261 0.54 19.60 -6.27
N ALA A 262 0.28 18.33 -5.95
CA ALA A 262 -0.52 17.94 -4.78
C ALA A 262 0.14 18.30 -3.44
N ALA A 263 1.47 18.15 -3.35
CA ALA A 263 2.23 18.58 -2.18
C ALA A 263 2.18 20.11 -1.99
N ALA A 264 2.35 20.87 -3.08
CA ALA A 264 2.24 22.33 -3.05
C ALA A 264 0.85 22.81 -2.63
N ALA A 265 -0.22 22.12 -3.07
CA ALA A 265 -1.58 22.41 -2.63
C ALA A 265 -1.78 22.11 -1.13
N ALA A 266 -1.28 20.97 -0.63
CA ALA A 266 -1.33 20.64 0.79
C ALA A 266 -0.56 21.66 1.67
N GLU A 267 0.63 22.09 1.24
CA GLU A 267 1.40 23.17 1.89
C GLU A 267 0.66 24.53 1.83
N HIS A 268 -0.06 24.81 0.75
CA HIS A 268 -0.88 26.01 0.63
C HIS A 268 -2.02 25.99 1.65
N VAL A 269 -2.78 24.90 1.75
CA VAL A 269 -3.84 24.72 2.75
C VAL A 269 -3.28 24.82 4.17
N ALA A 270 -2.17 24.15 4.47
CA ALA A 270 -1.55 24.17 5.80
C ALA A 270 -1.14 25.58 6.25
N ARG A 271 -0.70 26.43 5.32
CA ARG A 271 -0.27 27.82 5.58
C ARG A 271 -1.42 28.82 5.62
N THR A 272 -2.44 28.67 4.75
CA THR A 272 -3.54 29.64 4.61
C THR A 272 -4.78 29.29 5.44
N GLN A 273 -4.91 28.02 5.84
CA GLN A 273 -6.14 27.42 6.35
C GLN A 273 -7.36 27.53 5.43
N ASP A 274 -7.14 27.80 4.13
CA ASP A 274 -8.19 27.77 3.12
C ASP A 274 -8.49 26.31 2.74
N LEU A 275 -9.63 25.81 3.21
CA LEU A 275 -10.09 24.44 2.95
C LEU A 275 -10.90 24.32 1.64
N SER A 276 -11.11 25.42 0.92
CA SER A 276 -11.79 25.45 -0.39
C SER A 276 -10.85 25.18 -1.56
N ALA A 277 -9.54 25.34 -1.36
CA ALA A 277 -8.49 25.08 -2.34
C ALA A 277 -8.29 23.57 -2.61
N LEU A 278 -9.21 22.97 -3.36
CA LEU A 278 -9.17 21.56 -3.76
C LEU A 278 -8.01 21.26 -4.71
N ILE A 279 -7.40 20.09 -4.55
CA ILE A 279 -6.32 19.58 -5.41
C ILE A 279 -6.91 19.11 -6.75
N PRO A 280 -6.42 19.55 -7.91
CA PRO A 280 -6.91 19.06 -9.20
C PRO A 280 -6.62 17.57 -9.37
N VAL A 281 -7.68 16.77 -9.58
CA VAL A 281 -7.57 15.33 -9.84
C VAL A 281 -7.41 15.12 -11.35
N THR A 282 -6.26 14.62 -11.77
CA THR A 282 -5.96 14.31 -13.18
C THR A 282 -5.60 12.84 -13.33
N GLY A 283 -6.22 12.14 -14.29
CA GLY A 283 -6.04 10.71 -14.52
C GLY A 283 -6.88 9.82 -13.60
N THR A 284 -6.57 8.52 -13.60
CA THR A 284 -7.30 7.47 -12.87
C THR A 284 -6.36 6.49 -12.14
N ASP A 285 -5.13 6.94 -11.85
CA ASP A 285 -4.06 6.14 -11.25
C ASP A 285 -4.00 6.26 -9.71
N GLU A 286 -2.96 5.70 -9.09
CA GLU A 286 -2.63 5.85 -7.68
C GLU A 286 -2.58 7.31 -7.21
N ILE A 287 -2.14 8.23 -8.07
CA ILE A 287 -1.94 9.64 -7.73
C ILE A 287 -3.29 10.36 -7.76
N ALA A 288 -4.13 10.08 -8.77
CA ALA A 288 -5.52 10.54 -8.80
C ALA A 288 -6.31 10.04 -7.59
N ARG A 289 -6.12 8.78 -7.18
CA ARG A 289 -6.73 8.19 -5.97
C ARG A 289 -6.26 8.88 -4.69
N LEU A 290 -4.98 9.23 -4.58
CA LEU A 290 -4.43 9.99 -3.45
C LEU A 290 -4.99 11.43 -3.41
N ALA A 291 -5.03 12.13 -4.54
CA ALA A 291 -5.59 13.48 -4.64
C ALA A 291 -7.11 13.49 -4.30
N GLY A 292 -7.85 12.47 -4.74
CA GLY A 292 -9.24 12.26 -4.35
C GLY A 292 -9.43 12.06 -2.85
N SER A 293 -8.58 11.24 -2.21
CA SER A 293 -8.60 11.00 -0.76
C SER A 293 -8.29 12.28 0.04
N LEU A 294 -7.26 13.04 -0.36
CA LEU A 294 -6.93 14.35 0.22
C LEU A 294 -8.10 15.33 0.09
N ASN A 295 -8.72 15.42 -1.08
CA ASN A 295 -9.90 16.27 -1.28
C ASN A 295 -11.09 15.88 -0.39
N SER A 296 -11.34 14.59 -0.19
CA SER A 296 -12.38 14.13 0.75
C SER A 296 -12.05 14.53 2.20
N MET A 297 -10.79 14.41 2.62
CA MET A 297 -10.33 14.88 3.93
C MET A 297 -10.51 16.40 4.10
N LEU A 298 -10.16 17.20 3.08
CA LEU A 298 -10.34 18.65 3.09
C LEU A 298 -11.82 19.06 3.21
N ARG A 299 -12.72 18.39 2.48
CA ARG A 299 -14.17 18.63 2.59
C ARG A 299 -14.71 18.26 3.98
N ALA A 300 -14.31 17.11 4.53
CA ALA A 300 -14.72 16.70 5.87
C ALA A 300 -14.25 17.70 6.94
N LEU A 301 -13.01 18.19 6.83
CA LEU A 301 -12.46 19.22 7.71
C LEU A 301 -13.17 20.57 7.55
N ALA A 302 -13.53 20.96 6.31
CA ALA A 302 -14.30 22.17 6.04
C ALA A 302 -15.70 22.10 6.66
N ALA A 303 -16.40 20.97 6.48
CA ALA A 303 -17.72 20.73 7.08
C ALA A 303 -17.67 20.68 8.62
N SER A 304 -16.59 20.16 9.20
CA SER A 304 -16.36 20.20 10.66
C SER A 304 -16.17 21.65 11.14
N LYS A 305 -15.26 22.41 10.53
CA LYS A 305 -14.97 23.81 10.87
C LYS A 305 -16.20 24.74 10.67
N ALA A 306 -17.08 24.41 9.73
CA ALA A 306 -18.35 25.11 9.53
C ALA A 306 -19.34 24.84 10.68
N ARG A 307 -19.55 23.56 11.05
CA ARG A 307 -20.42 23.17 12.17
C ARG A 307 -19.94 23.76 13.50
N GLN A 308 -18.64 23.74 13.77
CA GLN A 308 -18.05 24.36 14.97
C GLN A 308 -18.31 25.86 15.06
N ARG A 309 -18.22 26.59 13.94
CA ARG A 309 -18.53 28.03 13.90
C ARG A 309 -20.01 28.28 14.17
N GLN A 310 -20.89 27.55 13.49
CA GLN A 310 -22.33 27.67 13.70
C GLN A 310 -22.72 27.38 15.15
N LEU A 311 -22.14 26.35 15.77
CA LEU A 311 -22.35 26.05 17.19
C LEU A 311 -21.93 27.21 18.12
N VAL A 312 -20.80 27.86 17.84
CA VAL A 312 -20.31 29.01 18.63
C VAL A 312 -21.19 30.24 18.41
N ASP A 313 -21.64 30.49 17.19
CA ASP A 313 -22.53 31.61 16.87
C ASP A 313 -23.92 31.41 17.52
N ASP A 314 -24.54 30.24 17.33
CA ASP A 314 -25.81 29.85 17.97
C ASP A 314 -25.74 30.00 19.50
N ALA A 315 -24.72 29.42 20.14
CA ALA A 315 -24.50 29.53 21.58
C ALA A 315 -24.29 30.99 22.04
N SER A 316 -23.61 31.81 21.24
CA SER A 316 -23.39 33.22 21.55
C SER A 316 -24.67 34.06 21.48
N HIS A 317 -25.64 33.64 20.66
CA HIS A 317 -26.97 34.25 20.61
C HIS A 317 -27.83 33.79 21.79
N GLU A 318 -27.95 32.48 22.02
CA GLU A 318 -28.80 31.91 23.06
C GLU A 318 -28.34 32.25 24.48
N LEU A 319 -27.04 32.38 24.75
CA LEU A 319 -26.55 32.83 26.06
C LEU A 319 -26.75 34.33 26.30
N ARG A 320 -26.81 35.16 25.24
CA ARG A 320 -26.91 36.63 25.38
C ARG A 320 -28.27 37.06 25.93
N THR A 321 -29.35 36.39 25.55
CA THR A 321 -30.72 36.71 25.93
C THR A 321 -30.99 36.58 27.44
N PRO A 322 -30.83 35.40 28.09
CA PRO A 322 -31.06 35.24 29.52
C PRO A 322 -30.06 36.07 30.34
N LEU A 323 -28.80 36.18 29.90
CA LEU A 323 -27.78 36.95 30.61
C LEU A 323 -28.06 38.47 30.57
N THR A 324 -28.68 38.98 29.49
CA THR A 324 -29.15 40.37 29.43
C THR A 324 -30.32 40.60 30.40
N SER A 325 -31.32 39.71 30.42
CA SER A 325 -32.46 39.87 31.32
C SER A 325 -32.07 39.71 32.79
N LEU A 326 -31.19 38.76 33.12
CA LEU A 326 -30.68 38.53 34.47
C LEU A 326 -29.90 39.76 34.95
N ARG A 327 -29.09 40.39 34.08
CA ARG A 327 -28.43 41.66 34.39
C ARG A 327 -29.45 42.78 34.66
N THR A 328 -30.48 42.92 33.83
CA THR A 328 -31.53 43.94 34.00
C THR A 328 -32.30 43.77 35.32
N ASN A 329 -32.66 42.53 35.68
CA ASN A 329 -33.37 42.22 36.92
C ASN A 329 -32.48 42.52 38.15
N ILE A 330 -31.20 42.15 38.11
CA ILE A 330 -30.23 42.47 39.18
C ILE A 330 -29.98 43.99 39.27
N GLU A 331 -29.82 44.70 38.16
CA GLU A 331 -29.69 46.17 38.14
C GLU A 331 -30.89 46.87 38.79
N LEU A 332 -32.11 46.36 38.55
CA LEU A 332 -33.34 46.89 39.15
C LEU A 332 -33.40 46.64 40.66
N LEU A 333 -33.04 45.43 41.11
CA LEU A 333 -32.93 45.07 42.53
C LEU A 333 -31.89 45.94 43.27
N ILE A 334 -30.69 46.11 42.70
CA ILE A 334 -29.63 46.97 43.27
C ILE A 334 -30.10 48.43 43.35
N ARG A 335 -30.74 48.96 42.30
CA ARG A 335 -31.25 50.34 42.27
C ARG A 335 -32.33 50.57 43.32
N SER A 336 -33.14 49.55 43.61
CA SER A 336 -34.15 49.57 44.67
C SER A 336 -33.53 49.64 46.06
N GLU A 337 -32.57 48.76 46.37
CA GLU A 337 -31.92 48.73 47.69
C GLU A 337 -31.10 50.00 47.97
N ALA A 338 -30.50 50.60 46.94
CA ALA A 338 -29.79 51.87 47.05
C ALA A 338 -30.70 53.10 47.28
N ASN A 339 -32.01 53.00 47.09
CA ASN A 339 -32.93 54.15 47.15
C ASN A 339 -34.18 53.85 48.03
N PRO A 340 -34.10 53.99 49.37
CA PRO A 340 -35.19 53.67 50.28
C PRO A 340 -36.52 54.39 50.00
N HIS A 341 -36.46 55.61 49.45
CA HIS A 341 -37.65 56.39 49.06
C HIS A 341 -38.32 55.93 47.75
N ARG A 342 -37.72 54.97 47.03
CA ARG A 342 -38.22 54.41 45.76
C ARG A 342 -38.03 52.89 45.71
N ALA A 343 -38.07 52.24 46.87
CA ALA A 343 -37.98 50.79 46.98
C ALA A 343 -39.15 50.12 46.26
N LEU A 344 -38.89 49.00 45.57
CA LEU A 344 -39.94 48.18 45.01
C LEU A 344 -40.85 47.60 46.11
N PRO A 345 -42.16 47.41 45.84
CA PRO A 345 -43.04 46.60 46.67
C PRO A 345 -42.46 45.22 46.96
N ALA A 346 -42.78 44.67 48.13
CA ALA A 346 -42.26 43.37 48.55
C ALA A 346 -42.67 42.21 47.62
N ALA A 347 -43.83 42.33 46.95
CA ALA A 347 -44.28 41.39 45.93
C ALA A 347 -43.36 41.43 44.70
N ASP A 348 -43.24 42.59 44.05
CA ASP A 348 -42.41 42.82 42.87
C ASP A 348 -40.93 42.42 43.10
N ARG A 349 -40.39 42.67 44.31
CA ARG A 349 -39.04 42.21 44.70
C ARG A 349 -38.96 40.68 44.78
N ALA A 350 -39.99 40.01 45.29
CA ALA A 350 -40.05 38.55 45.35
C ALA A 350 -40.25 37.92 43.97
N ASP A 351 -40.95 38.60 43.06
CA ASP A 351 -41.11 38.20 41.67
C ASP A 351 -39.78 38.30 40.91
N LEU A 352 -39.09 39.44 40.96
CA LEU A 352 -37.74 39.60 40.36
C LEU A 352 -36.71 38.61 40.88
N LEU A 353 -36.75 38.26 42.17
CA LEU A 353 -35.86 37.23 42.74
C LEU A 353 -36.20 35.83 42.21
N ARG A 354 -37.49 35.52 41.98
CA ARG A 354 -37.91 34.29 41.30
C ARG A 354 -37.49 34.27 39.83
N ASP A 355 -37.55 35.39 39.14
CA ASP A 355 -37.09 35.50 37.75
C ASP A 355 -35.58 35.27 37.62
N VAL A 356 -34.76 35.89 38.49
CA VAL A 356 -33.30 35.68 38.51
C VAL A 356 -32.94 34.22 38.80
N ASP A 357 -33.64 33.58 39.75
CA ASP A 357 -33.49 32.17 40.10
C ASP A 357 -33.91 31.24 38.94
N GLY A 358 -35.02 31.54 38.26
CA GLY A 358 -35.45 30.85 37.04
C GLY A 358 -34.43 30.96 35.90
N GLN A 359 -33.97 32.18 35.61
CA GLN A 359 -32.97 32.46 34.57
C GLN A 359 -31.61 31.82 34.87
N THR A 360 -31.22 31.72 36.14
CA THR A 360 -30.00 31.02 36.54
C THR A 360 -30.09 29.51 36.27
N ARG A 361 -31.26 28.89 36.51
CA ARG A 361 -31.49 27.48 36.14
C ARG A 361 -31.50 27.28 34.62
N GLU A 362 -32.15 28.17 33.88
CA GLU A 362 -32.19 28.11 32.40
C GLU A 362 -30.79 28.23 31.79
N LEU A 363 -29.97 29.18 32.26
CA LEU A 363 -28.57 29.33 31.86
C LEU A 363 -27.74 28.07 32.19
N THR A 364 -27.97 27.46 33.36
CA THR A 364 -27.27 26.24 33.79
C THR A 364 -27.61 25.03 32.89
N GLY A 365 -28.88 24.92 32.49
CA GLY A 365 -29.35 23.93 31.52
C GLY A 365 -28.70 24.14 30.14
N LEU A 366 -28.79 25.35 29.58
CA LEU A 366 -28.19 25.72 28.30
C LEU A 366 -26.68 25.41 28.26
N VAL A 367 -25.94 25.74 29.33
CA VAL A 367 -24.49 25.45 29.40
C VAL A 367 -24.22 23.94 29.45
N SER A 368 -25.03 23.17 30.18
CA SER A 368 -24.86 21.73 30.29
C SER A 368 -25.16 21.01 28.96
N GLU A 369 -26.21 21.42 28.25
CA GLU A 369 -26.54 20.90 26.91
C GLU A 369 -25.52 21.33 25.84
N LEU A 370 -24.99 22.56 25.92
CA LEU A 370 -23.91 23.01 25.04
C LEU A 370 -22.62 22.21 25.26
N VAL A 371 -22.29 21.89 26.52
CA VAL A 371 -21.14 21.02 26.86
C VAL A 371 -21.37 19.58 26.39
N GLU A 372 -22.60 19.09 26.42
CA GLU A 372 -22.94 17.78 25.86
C GLU A 372 -22.83 17.76 24.33
N LEU A 373 -23.36 18.79 23.64
CA LEU A 373 -23.26 18.93 22.20
C LEU A 373 -21.81 19.11 21.72
N ALA A 374 -20.98 19.84 22.46
CA ALA A 374 -19.54 19.97 22.18
C ALA A 374 -18.72 18.70 22.49
N ARG A 375 -19.25 17.78 23.32
CA ARG A 375 -18.63 16.47 23.58
C ARG A 375 -18.94 15.44 22.50
N ASP A 376 -20.08 15.55 21.82
CA ASP A 376 -20.47 14.68 20.71
C ASP A 376 -19.68 14.92 19.41
N GLU A 377 -18.73 15.87 19.38
CA GLU A 377 -17.67 15.94 18.35
C GLU A 377 -16.52 14.93 18.58
N ALA A 378 -16.67 14.01 19.55
CA ALA A 378 -15.84 12.82 19.70
C ALA A 378 -15.91 11.89 18.45
N PRO A 379 -15.04 10.87 18.31
CA PRO A 379 -14.74 10.29 17.00
C PRO A 379 -15.98 9.67 16.34
N VAL A 380 -15.98 9.69 15.01
CA VAL A 380 -17.07 9.14 14.17
C VAL A 380 -17.44 7.73 14.64
N GLU A 381 -18.51 7.65 15.42
CA GLU A 381 -19.10 6.38 15.86
C GLU A 381 -19.35 5.50 14.63
N GLU A 382 -18.90 4.25 14.67
CA GLU A 382 -19.10 3.36 13.52
C GLU A 382 -20.58 3.01 13.40
N VAL A 383 -21.05 2.81 12.17
CA VAL A 383 -22.43 2.38 11.91
C VAL A 383 -22.44 0.86 12.04
N GLU A 384 -23.17 0.34 13.02
CA GLU A 384 -23.31 -1.09 13.27
C GLU A 384 -24.76 -1.57 13.18
N ARG A 385 -24.92 -2.88 13.01
CA ARG A 385 -26.21 -3.56 12.94
C ARG A 385 -26.74 -3.77 14.35
N LEU A 386 -27.81 -3.08 14.73
CA LEU A 386 -28.34 -3.09 16.10
C LEU A 386 -29.84 -3.38 16.15
N ASP A 387 -30.32 -3.98 17.24
CA ASP A 387 -31.75 -4.13 17.52
C ASP A 387 -32.28 -2.87 18.20
N LEU A 388 -33.19 -2.19 17.53
CA LEU A 388 -33.85 -0.98 18.01
C LEU A 388 -34.64 -1.22 19.31
N ALA A 389 -35.05 -2.47 19.60
CA ALA A 389 -35.69 -2.84 20.85
C ALA A 389 -34.73 -2.74 22.06
N GLU A 390 -33.45 -3.07 21.88
CA GLU A 390 -32.44 -2.98 22.95
C GLU A 390 -32.10 -1.52 23.27
N VAL A 391 -31.93 -0.68 22.23
CA VAL A 391 -31.71 0.77 22.38
C VAL A 391 -32.87 1.43 23.13
N VAL A 392 -34.11 1.09 22.77
CA VAL A 392 -35.30 1.60 23.46
C VAL A 392 -35.37 1.12 24.90
N ALA A 393 -35.04 -0.15 25.19
CA ALA A 393 -34.99 -0.65 26.56
C ALA A 393 -33.94 0.08 27.42
N ALA A 394 -32.74 0.31 26.88
CA ALA A 394 -31.67 1.03 27.55
C ALA A 394 -32.04 2.51 27.83
N ALA A 395 -32.73 3.17 26.91
CA ALA A 395 -33.26 4.53 27.10
C ALA A 395 -34.39 4.57 28.15
N VAL A 396 -35.31 3.59 28.15
CA VAL A 396 -36.40 3.49 29.13
C VAL A 396 -35.88 3.32 30.56
N GLU A 397 -34.85 2.50 30.79
CA GLU A 397 -34.26 2.34 32.13
C GLU A 397 -33.59 3.62 32.65
N ARG A 398 -33.16 4.52 31.75
CA ARG A 398 -32.70 5.88 32.13
C ARG A 398 -33.87 6.80 32.44
N ALA A 399 -34.90 6.81 31.59
CA ALA A 399 -36.10 7.63 31.76
C ALA A 399 -36.89 7.27 33.04
N ARG A 400 -36.99 5.98 33.38
CA ARG A 400 -37.65 5.48 34.60
C ARG A 400 -37.17 6.17 35.87
N ARG A 401 -35.86 6.41 36.02
CA ARG A 401 -35.27 7.11 37.17
C ARG A 401 -35.78 8.55 37.35
N ARG A 402 -36.24 9.19 36.27
CA ARG A 402 -36.83 10.54 36.27
C ARG A 402 -38.36 10.52 36.31
N ALA A 403 -38.99 9.42 35.89
CA ALA A 403 -40.43 9.20 35.95
C ALA A 403 -40.92 8.84 37.37
N THR A 404 -40.17 8.00 38.10
CA THR A 404 -40.57 7.53 39.45
C THR A 404 -40.89 8.65 40.45
N PRO A 405 -40.12 9.76 40.56
CA PRO A 405 -40.46 10.85 41.47
C PRO A 405 -41.76 11.61 41.14
N LYS A 406 -42.30 11.44 39.92
CA LYS A 406 -43.59 12.00 39.45
C LYS A 406 -44.72 10.95 39.44
N GLY A 407 -44.48 9.72 39.88
CA GLY A 407 -45.45 8.62 39.76
C GLY A 407 -45.71 8.12 38.33
N ILE A 408 -44.95 8.60 37.33
CA ILE A 408 -45.21 8.31 35.92
C ILE A 408 -44.82 6.88 35.55
N VAL A 409 -45.73 6.14 34.91
CA VAL A 409 -45.52 4.74 34.50
C VAL A 409 -45.16 4.64 33.03
N ILE A 410 -43.92 4.23 32.73
CA ILE A 410 -43.48 3.97 31.34
C ILE A 410 -43.84 2.54 30.93
N LYS A 411 -44.85 2.42 30.05
CA LYS A 411 -45.34 1.17 29.45
C LYS A 411 -44.64 0.94 28.11
N VAL A 412 -43.97 -0.19 27.94
CA VAL A 412 -43.21 -0.54 26.73
C VAL A 412 -43.87 -1.68 25.98
N THR A 413 -43.96 -1.57 24.66
CA THR A 413 -44.33 -2.66 23.74
C THR A 413 -43.28 -2.71 22.64
N SER A 414 -42.36 -3.67 22.71
CA SER A 414 -41.25 -3.80 21.77
C SER A 414 -41.32 -5.11 20.98
N ALA A 415 -40.95 -5.04 19.71
CA ALA A 415 -40.63 -6.17 18.86
C ALA A 415 -39.23 -5.95 18.25
N PRO A 416 -38.38 -6.99 18.14
CA PRO A 416 -37.06 -6.87 17.52
C PRO A 416 -37.14 -6.23 16.14
N SER A 417 -36.32 -5.20 15.89
CA SER A 417 -36.19 -4.64 14.55
C SER A 417 -34.78 -4.10 14.31
N TRP A 418 -34.17 -4.62 13.26
CA TRP A 418 -32.77 -4.35 12.93
C TRP A 418 -32.65 -3.09 12.10
N VAL A 419 -31.73 -2.21 12.51
CA VAL A 419 -31.36 -1.00 11.77
C VAL A 419 -29.83 -0.91 11.73
N ASP A 420 -29.28 -0.28 10.70
CA ASP A 420 -27.86 0.07 10.66
C ASP A 420 -27.72 1.49 11.25
N GLY A 421 -27.00 1.63 12.38
CA GLY A 421 -26.89 2.91 13.05
C GLY A 421 -25.78 3.05 14.09
N ARG A 422 -25.75 4.24 14.68
CA ARG A 422 -24.80 4.69 15.71
C ARG A 422 -25.44 4.48 17.10
N PRO A 423 -25.00 3.51 17.90
CA PRO A 423 -25.70 3.11 19.13
C PRO A 423 -25.93 4.25 20.11
N ASN A 424 -24.91 5.03 20.44
CA ASN A 424 -25.02 6.12 21.42
C ASN A 424 -25.87 7.27 20.86
N MET A 425 -25.73 7.60 19.57
CA MET A 425 -26.55 8.64 18.92
C MET A 425 -28.05 8.29 18.92
N LEU A 426 -28.40 7.03 18.63
CA LEU A 426 -29.80 6.57 18.67
C LEU A 426 -30.33 6.45 20.10
N GLU A 427 -29.53 5.97 21.06
CA GLU A 427 -29.92 5.92 22.47
C GLU A 427 -30.18 7.33 23.03
N ARG A 428 -29.34 8.31 22.67
CA ARG A 428 -29.52 9.72 23.02
C ARG A 428 -30.82 10.29 22.42
N ALA A 429 -31.11 9.98 21.16
CA ALA A 429 -32.37 10.40 20.52
C ALA A 429 -33.60 9.83 21.22
N VAL A 430 -33.64 8.52 21.52
CA VAL A 430 -34.76 7.92 22.26
C VAL A 430 -34.84 8.47 23.68
N THR A 431 -33.72 8.70 24.35
CA THR A 431 -33.68 9.31 25.69
C THR A 431 -34.29 10.72 25.67
N ASN A 432 -33.95 11.56 24.69
CA ASN A 432 -34.54 12.90 24.54
C ASN A 432 -36.05 12.87 24.29
N LEU A 433 -36.56 11.90 23.53
CA LEU A 433 -38.01 11.70 23.34
C LEU A 433 -38.71 11.34 24.66
N LEU A 434 -38.15 10.39 25.41
CA LEU A 434 -38.70 9.96 26.70
C LEU A 434 -38.63 11.06 27.76
N ASP A 435 -37.59 11.89 27.73
CA ASP A 435 -37.42 13.01 28.65
C ASP A 435 -38.40 14.13 28.36
N ASN A 436 -38.69 14.38 27.09
CA ASN A 436 -39.76 15.28 26.68
C ASN A 436 -41.12 14.77 27.18
N ALA A 437 -41.44 13.49 26.94
CA ALA A 437 -42.67 12.85 27.42
C ALA A 437 -42.81 12.95 28.96
N VAL A 438 -41.79 12.50 29.72
CA VAL A 438 -41.79 12.57 31.20
C VAL A 438 -41.81 14.02 31.73
N LYS A 439 -41.29 14.99 30.97
CA LYS A 439 -41.36 16.42 31.33
C LYS A 439 -42.79 16.96 31.24
N PHE A 440 -43.51 16.68 30.15
CA PHE A 440 -44.83 17.23 29.85
C PHE A 440 -46.01 16.39 30.35
N SER A 441 -45.79 15.10 30.65
CA SER A 441 -46.76 14.23 31.34
C SER A 441 -47.18 14.77 32.72
N PRO A 442 -48.49 14.68 33.08
CA PRO A 442 -48.98 14.94 34.43
C PRO A 442 -48.37 14.00 35.49
N VAL A 443 -48.55 14.34 36.76
CA VAL A 443 -48.25 13.44 37.89
C VAL A 443 -49.19 12.24 37.83
N ASP A 444 -48.68 11.04 38.18
CA ASP A 444 -49.41 9.76 38.17
C ASP A 444 -49.99 9.32 36.79
N SER A 445 -49.46 9.87 35.69
CA SER A 445 -49.82 9.53 34.30
C SER A 445 -49.00 8.37 33.71
N ALA A 446 -49.32 7.94 32.50
CA ALA A 446 -48.50 7.00 31.74
C ALA A 446 -47.77 7.63 30.54
N VAL A 447 -46.64 7.00 30.18
CA VAL A 447 -45.95 7.23 28.90
C VAL A 447 -45.91 5.89 28.16
N HIS A 448 -46.38 5.90 26.93
CA HIS A 448 -46.49 4.71 26.08
C HIS A 448 -45.37 4.70 25.04
N VAL A 449 -44.56 3.65 25.04
CA VAL A 449 -43.42 3.47 24.14
C VAL A 449 -43.65 2.23 23.30
N GLN A 450 -43.70 2.39 21.98
CA GLN A 450 -43.85 1.30 21.03
C GLN A 450 -42.65 1.28 20.09
N THR A 451 -42.06 0.11 19.84
CA THR A 451 -40.98 -0.06 18.86
C THR A 451 -41.16 -1.35 18.07
N ALA A 452 -41.18 -1.24 16.75
CA ALA A 452 -41.34 -2.34 15.81
C ALA A 452 -41.00 -1.88 14.38
N ALA A 453 -40.51 -2.79 13.54
CA ALA A 453 -40.31 -2.55 12.10
C ALA A 453 -39.51 -1.27 11.75
N GLY A 454 -38.52 -0.89 12.58
CA GLY A 454 -37.71 0.32 12.39
C GLY A 454 -38.39 1.62 12.86
N GLU A 455 -39.57 1.53 13.47
CA GLU A 455 -40.29 2.67 14.02
C GLU A 455 -40.18 2.73 15.55
N VAL A 456 -40.09 3.95 16.11
CA VAL A 456 -40.24 4.22 17.54
C VAL A 456 -41.35 5.26 17.72
N VAL A 457 -42.38 4.91 18.48
CA VAL A 457 -43.48 5.81 18.85
C VAL A 457 -43.43 6.05 20.35
N VAL A 458 -43.33 7.31 20.76
CA VAL A 458 -43.47 7.74 22.15
C VAL A 458 -44.73 8.59 22.25
N SER A 459 -45.66 8.22 23.12
CA SER A 459 -46.89 8.98 23.38
C SER A 459 -46.99 9.32 24.87
N ASP A 460 -47.23 10.59 25.19
CA ASP A 460 -47.50 11.09 26.54
C ASP A 460 -48.98 11.47 26.73
N GLU A 461 -49.41 11.56 27.98
CA GLU A 461 -50.73 12.03 28.41
C GLU A 461 -50.70 13.55 28.77
N GLY A 462 -49.80 14.31 28.13
CA GLY A 462 -49.59 15.75 28.37
C GLY A 462 -50.65 16.67 27.74
N PRO A 463 -50.41 18.00 27.71
CA PRO A 463 -51.29 18.94 27.03
C PRO A 463 -51.26 18.84 25.49
N GLY A 464 -50.33 18.05 24.93
CA GLY A 464 -50.14 17.90 23.49
C GLY A 464 -49.35 19.05 22.86
N ILE A 465 -49.36 19.08 21.52
CA ILE A 465 -48.69 20.10 20.70
C ILE A 465 -49.72 20.67 19.72
N ALA A 466 -49.87 22.00 19.71
CA ALA A 466 -50.78 22.71 18.82
C ALA A 466 -50.42 22.42 17.34
N ALA A 467 -51.42 22.32 16.46
CA ALA A 467 -51.21 21.92 15.07
C ALA A 467 -50.23 22.83 14.31
N GLU A 468 -50.20 24.12 14.68
CA GLU A 468 -49.29 25.15 14.14
C GLU A 468 -47.83 24.94 14.58
N ASP A 469 -47.59 24.38 15.77
CA ASP A 469 -46.25 24.14 16.31
C ASP A 469 -45.62 22.82 15.82
N ARG A 470 -46.44 21.82 15.47
CA ARG A 470 -46.00 20.45 15.07
C ARG A 470 -44.90 20.41 13.98
N PRO A 471 -44.87 21.30 12.97
CA PRO A 471 -43.78 21.35 11.99
C PRO A 471 -42.46 21.86 12.59
N HIS A 472 -42.54 22.75 13.59
CA HIS A 472 -41.42 23.55 14.09
C HIS A 472 -40.77 22.99 15.36
N VAL A 473 -41.42 22.08 16.11
CA VAL A 473 -40.85 21.50 17.34
C VAL A 473 -39.54 20.73 17.16
N PHE A 474 -39.12 20.45 15.93
CA PHE A 474 -37.84 19.82 15.60
C PHE A 474 -36.75 20.83 15.20
N GLU A 475 -37.07 22.11 15.10
CA GLU A 475 -36.10 23.18 14.88
C GLU A 475 -35.30 23.47 16.16
N ARG A 476 -34.01 23.82 16.02
CA ARG A 476 -33.14 24.11 17.17
C ARG A 476 -33.66 25.31 17.94
N PHE A 477 -33.74 25.17 19.27
CA PHE A 477 -34.20 26.19 20.22
C PHE A 477 -35.68 26.60 20.07
N TYR A 478 -36.47 25.91 19.22
CA TYR A 478 -37.90 26.18 19.11
C TYR A 478 -38.65 25.75 20.38
N ARG A 479 -39.53 26.63 20.87
CA ARG A 479 -40.40 26.38 22.02
C ARG A 479 -41.76 27.04 21.78
N SER A 480 -42.83 26.24 21.81
CA SER A 480 -44.21 26.73 21.78
C SER A 480 -44.47 27.70 22.92
N THR A 481 -45.42 28.62 22.74
CA THR A 481 -45.76 29.67 23.72
C THR A 481 -46.06 29.09 25.10
N ASP A 482 -46.82 28.00 25.16
CA ASP A 482 -47.23 27.34 26.41
C ASP A 482 -46.06 26.62 27.10
N ALA A 483 -45.08 26.12 26.34
CA ALA A 483 -43.89 25.45 26.85
C ALA A 483 -42.80 26.41 27.36
N ARG A 484 -42.95 27.74 27.19
CA ARG A 484 -41.95 28.73 27.65
C ARG A 484 -41.82 28.80 29.17
N SER A 485 -42.87 28.46 29.91
CA SER A 485 -42.89 28.48 31.38
C SER A 485 -42.18 27.26 32.03
N LEU A 486 -41.95 26.17 31.30
CA LEU A 486 -41.27 24.97 31.81
C LEU A 486 -39.77 24.98 31.45
N PRO A 487 -38.85 24.66 32.38
CA PRO A 487 -37.41 24.71 32.12
C PRO A 487 -36.96 23.78 30.99
N GLY A 488 -36.20 24.30 30.01
CA GLY A 488 -35.55 23.54 28.93
C GLY A 488 -35.26 24.41 27.70
N SER A 489 -34.23 24.05 26.93
CA SER A 489 -33.66 24.86 25.85
C SER A 489 -34.41 24.88 24.51
N GLY A 490 -35.18 23.83 24.19
CA GLY A 490 -35.65 23.56 22.82
C GLY A 490 -34.63 22.82 21.94
N LEU A 491 -33.49 22.36 22.47
CA LEU A 491 -32.49 21.60 21.72
C LEU A 491 -32.82 20.09 21.62
N GLY A 492 -33.47 19.53 22.62
CA GLY A 492 -33.68 18.07 22.76
C GLY A 492 -34.34 17.40 21.55
N LEU A 493 -35.43 17.94 21.03
CA LEU A 493 -36.12 17.42 19.84
C LEU A 493 -35.35 17.68 18.53
N ALA A 494 -34.55 18.74 18.47
CA ALA A 494 -33.67 18.99 17.34
C ALA A 494 -32.50 17.99 17.27
N ILE A 495 -32.01 17.50 18.43
CA ILE A 495 -31.05 16.37 18.48
C ILE A 495 -31.71 15.09 17.95
N VAL A 496 -32.99 14.85 18.26
CA VAL A 496 -33.73 13.70 17.70
C VAL A 496 -33.81 13.81 16.18
N ALA A 497 -34.17 14.99 15.65
CA ALA A 497 -34.27 15.21 14.21
C ALA A 497 -32.91 15.02 13.50
N ASP A 498 -31.83 15.57 14.05
CA ASP A 498 -30.46 15.42 13.52
C ASP A 498 -29.99 13.96 13.52
N ALA A 499 -30.23 13.24 14.63
CA ALA A 499 -29.93 11.81 14.73
C ALA A 499 -30.73 10.99 13.72
N VAL A 500 -32.05 11.19 13.65
CA VAL A 500 -32.93 10.43 12.75
C VAL A 500 -32.60 10.72 11.28
N HIS A 501 -32.33 11.98 10.92
CA HIS A 501 -31.94 12.37 9.56
C HIS A 501 -30.56 11.81 9.17
N THR A 502 -29.59 11.80 10.10
CA THR A 502 -28.26 11.19 9.90
C THR A 502 -28.35 9.70 9.58
N HIS A 503 -29.40 9.01 10.06
CA HIS A 503 -29.69 7.60 9.79
C HIS A 503 -30.64 7.39 8.59
N GLY A 504 -30.90 8.42 7.78
CA GLY A 504 -31.81 8.33 6.62
C GLY A 504 -33.29 8.15 6.98
N GLY A 505 -33.66 8.42 8.22
CA GLY A 505 -35.02 8.30 8.73
C GLY A 505 -35.84 9.60 8.66
N THR A 506 -37.03 9.53 9.24
CA THR A 506 -37.95 10.68 9.40
C THR A 506 -38.51 10.72 10.82
N VAL A 507 -38.75 11.91 11.36
CA VAL A 507 -39.43 12.12 12.64
C VAL A 507 -40.62 13.07 12.46
N THR A 508 -41.73 12.80 13.14
CA THR A 508 -42.95 13.63 13.08
C THR A 508 -43.58 13.78 14.46
N ALA A 509 -44.29 14.89 14.66
CA ALA A 509 -45.07 15.18 15.87
C ALA A 509 -46.57 15.16 15.53
N GLY A 510 -47.34 14.51 16.39
CA GLY A 510 -48.79 14.35 16.25
C GLY A 510 -49.46 14.24 17.62
N GLU A 511 -50.68 13.70 17.61
CA GLU A 511 -51.55 13.60 18.78
C GLU A 511 -51.63 12.16 19.28
N ALA A 512 -51.61 11.98 20.60
CA ALA A 512 -51.79 10.69 21.24
C ALA A 512 -53.30 10.31 21.29
N PRO A 513 -53.67 9.01 21.24
CA PRO A 513 -55.07 8.59 21.19
C PRO A 513 -55.86 8.95 22.46
N ASP A 514 -55.16 8.94 23.59
CA ASP A 514 -55.70 9.21 24.93
C ASP A 514 -55.57 10.71 25.31
N GLY A 515 -55.18 11.56 24.36
CA GLY A 515 -54.77 12.96 24.57
C GLY A 515 -53.28 13.08 24.86
N GLY A 516 -52.68 14.21 24.48
CA GLY A 516 -51.23 14.46 24.64
C GLY A 516 -50.42 14.38 23.35
N ALA A 517 -49.09 14.42 23.46
CA ALA A 517 -48.21 14.46 22.30
C ALA A 517 -47.76 13.06 21.88
N ARG A 518 -47.69 12.84 20.57
CA ARG A 518 -47.13 11.63 19.97
C ARG A 518 -45.94 11.99 19.08
N MET A 519 -44.78 11.46 19.42
CA MET A 519 -43.57 11.53 18.61
C MET A 519 -43.39 10.21 17.86
N HIS A 520 -43.23 10.26 16.54
CA HIS A 520 -43.06 9.08 15.68
C HIS A 520 -41.77 9.20 14.87
N VAL A 521 -40.81 8.34 15.18
CA VAL A 521 -39.56 8.13 14.44
C VAL A 521 -39.72 6.91 13.54
N ARG A 522 -39.22 7.00 12.30
CA ARG A 522 -39.08 5.88 11.36
C ARG A 522 -37.67 5.87 10.79
N LEU A 523 -36.99 4.73 10.92
CA LEU A 523 -35.65 4.45 10.39
C LEU A 523 -35.72 3.40 9.27
N PRO A 524 -34.76 3.39 8.32
CA PRO A 524 -34.66 2.31 7.34
C PRO A 524 -34.37 0.96 8.00
N LEU A 525 -35.12 -0.08 7.62
CA LEU A 525 -34.89 -1.44 8.08
C LEU A 525 -33.64 -2.04 7.45
N ALA A 526 -32.80 -2.65 8.30
CA ALA A 526 -31.75 -3.56 7.89
C ALA A 526 -32.23 -5.02 8.00
N SER A 527 -31.61 -5.93 7.25
CA SER A 527 -31.76 -7.37 7.49
C SER A 527 -31.22 -7.72 8.89
N PRO A 528 -31.70 -8.77 9.56
CA PRO A 528 -31.02 -9.31 10.73
C PRO A 528 -29.53 -9.56 10.44
N PRO A 529 -28.62 -9.45 11.43
CA PRO A 529 -27.30 -10.02 11.27
C PRO A 529 -27.47 -11.51 10.94
N GLU A 530 -26.75 -12.00 9.94
CA GLU A 530 -26.70 -13.43 9.68
C GLU A 530 -26.13 -14.09 10.94
N THR A 531 -27.01 -14.74 11.71
CA THR A 531 -26.56 -15.65 12.76
C THR A 531 -25.76 -16.72 12.04
N PRO A 532 -24.44 -16.85 12.25
CA PRO A 532 -23.68 -17.89 11.58
C PRO A 532 -24.34 -19.22 11.95
N PRO A 533 -24.65 -20.09 10.97
CA PRO A 533 -25.34 -21.34 11.26
C PRO A 533 -24.56 -22.06 12.36
N ALA A 534 -25.25 -22.41 13.45
CA ALA A 534 -24.65 -23.16 14.55
C ALA A 534 -23.85 -24.31 13.94
N PRO A 535 -22.55 -24.45 14.26
CA PRO A 535 -21.62 -25.22 13.46
C PRO A 535 -22.20 -26.61 13.22
N PHE A 536 -22.54 -26.88 11.95
CA PHE A 536 -23.18 -28.14 11.57
C PHE A 536 -22.15 -29.24 11.78
N TRP A 537 -22.26 -29.90 12.93
CA TRP A 537 -21.42 -31.02 13.29
C TRP A 537 -21.85 -32.23 12.47
N ASP A 538 -21.41 -32.27 11.21
CA ASP A 538 -21.29 -33.55 10.55
C ASP A 538 -20.23 -34.37 11.33
N GLY A 539 -20.51 -35.66 11.53
CA GLY A 539 -19.68 -36.51 12.37
C GLY A 539 -18.31 -36.87 11.78
N SER A 540 -17.90 -36.31 10.63
CA SER A 540 -16.67 -36.69 9.94
C SER A 540 -15.41 -35.97 10.45
N GLN A 541 -15.55 -34.87 11.20
CA GLN A 541 -14.44 -34.15 11.81
C GLN A 541 -14.57 -34.02 13.34
N ALA A 542 -14.63 -35.17 14.02
CA ALA A 542 -14.18 -35.20 15.40
C ALA A 542 -12.67 -34.82 15.44
N PRO A 543 -12.23 -33.85 16.26
CA PRO A 543 -10.82 -33.62 16.48
C PRO A 543 -10.20 -34.90 17.05
N PRO A 544 -8.88 -35.13 16.84
CA PRO A 544 -8.20 -36.28 17.40
C PRO A 544 -8.48 -36.38 18.91
N ARG A 545 -8.83 -37.57 19.40
CA ARG A 545 -8.95 -37.85 20.84
C ARG A 545 -7.55 -37.93 21.47
N GLU A 546 -6.78 -36.87 21.38
CA GLU A 546 -5.48 -36.71 22.02
C GLU A 546 -5.59 -35.73 23.19
N SER A 547 -5.64 -36.30 24.39
CA SER A 547 -5.27 -35.66 25.67
C SER A 547 -5.81 -34.26 25.94
N TRP A 548 -7.12 -34.13 26.18
CA TRP A 548 -7.63 -33.13 27.12
C TRP A 548 -8.56 -33.76 28.14
N ALA A 549 -8.07 -33.92 29.38
CA ALA A 549 -8.91 -34.17 30.55
C ALA A 549 -9.14 -32.83 31.25
N PRO A 550 -10.38 -32.42 31.54
CA PRO A 550 -10.63 -31.21 32.30
C PRO A 550 -10.15 -31.40 33.76
N PRO A 551 -9.64 -30.34 34.42
CA PRO A 551 -8.93 -30.42 35.71
C PRO A 551 -9.80 -30.77 36.93
N TRP A 552 -11.05 -31.21 36.73
CA TRP A 552 -11.99 -31.64 37.77
C TRP A 552 -12.39 -33.12 37.66
N ALA A 553 -11.84 -33.88 36.71
CA ALA A 553 -12.08 -35.32 36.59
C ALA A 553 -11.50 -36.07 37.81
N ALA A 554 -12.36 -36.44 38.76
CA ALA A 554 -11.99 -37.29 39.89
C ALA A 554 -11.67 -38.73 39.42
N PRO A 555 -10.72 -39.43 40.05
CA PRO A 555 -10.44 -40.82 39.73
C PRO A 555 -11.58 -41.75 40.19
N ASP A 556 -11.95 -42.71 39.34
CA ASP A 556 -12.98 -43.70 39.64
C ASP A 556 -12.61 -44.57 40.87
N PRO A 557 -13.57 -44.86 41.77
CA PRO A 557 -13.34 -45.75 42.90
C PRO A 557 -13.30 -47.23 42.45
N PRO A 558 -12.53 -48.10 43.14
CA PRO A 558 -12.39 -49.50 42.77
C PRO A 558 -13.69 -50.28 42.98
N SER A 559 -14.03 -51.13 42.00
CA SER A 559 -15.22 -51.97 41.97
C SER A 559 -15.23 -53.06 43.06
N GLY A 560 -16.21 -53.02 43.96
CA GLY A 560 -16.56 -54.09 44.91
C GLY A 560 -17.95 -54.67 44.62
N PRO A 561 -18.27 -55.89 45.13
CA PRO A 561 -19.45 -56.65 44.69
C PRO A 561 -20.78 -56.16 45.28
N THR A 562 -21.85 -56.35 44.49
CA THR A 562 -23.25 -56.05 44.83
C THR A 562 -23.86 -57.01 45.86
N PRO A 563 -24.60 -56.52 46.87
CA PRO A 563 -25.55 -57.31 47.66
C PRO A 563 -27.01 -57.19 47.16
N ASP A 564 -27.81 -58.20 47.50
CA ASP A 564 -29.21 -58.41 47.07
C ASP A 564 -30.26 -57.42 47.62
N PRO A 565 -31.46 -57.33 46.98
CA PRO A 565 -32.55 -56.45 47.42
C PRO A 565 -33.37 -57.02 48.60
N PRO A 566 -33.88 -56.17 49.51
CA PRO A 566 -34.82 -56.60 50.56
C PRO A 566 -36.27 -56.75 50.05
N ALA A 567 -36.99 -57.69 50.65
CA ALA A 567 -38.37 -58.09 50.34
C ALA A 567 -39.41 -57.44 51.32
N PRO A 568 -40.74 -57.62 51.15
CA PRO A 568 -41.72 -56.54 51.40
C PRO A 568 -42.68 -56.71 52.59
N GLY A 569 -43.48 -55.65 52.85
CA GLY A 569 -44.73 -55.67 53.64
C GLY A 569 -45.34 -54.25 53.77
N ALA A 570 -46.66 -54.04 53.92
CA ALA A 570 -47.80 -54.97 53.91
C ALA A 570 -49.16 -54.22 53.75
N LEU A 571 -50.25 -54.97 53.49
CA LEU A 571 -51.68 -54.67 53.76
C LEU A 571 -52.51 -53.78 52.77
N ASP A 572 -53.03 -54.42 51.71
CA ASP A 572 -54.46 -54.77 51.47
C ASP A 572 -55.64 -53.97 52.08
N PRO A 573 -56.85 -54.03 51.46
CA PRO A 573 -57.19 -54.19 50.03
C PRO A 573 -58.23 -53.08 49.64
N PRO A 574 -59.52 -53.25 49.22
CA PRO A 574 -60.33 -54.38 48.67
C PRO A 574 -60.56 -54.29 47.14
N GLY A 575 -61.48 -55.11 46.61
CA GLY A 575 -62.00 -55.07 45.22
C GLY A 575 -63.55 -55.09 45.18
N PRO A 576 -64.24 -55.71 44.19
CA PRO A 576 -63.71 -56.45 43.04
C PRO A 576 -64.34 -56.16 41.65
N ALA A 577 -63.53 -56.40 40.62
CA ALA A 577 -63.81 -56.95 39.28
C ALA A 577 -65.19 -56.77 38.58
N ALA A 578 -65.12 -56.24 37.34
CA ALA A 578 -65.80 -56.85 36.20
C ALA A 578 -64.92 -56.70 34.94
N SER A 579 -64.63 -57.81 34.26
CA SER A 579 -63.78 -57.87 33.07
C SER A 579 -64.55 -57.53 31.78
N ARG A 580 -63.84 -56.93 30.80
CA ARG A 580 -63.85 -57.39 29.40
C ARG A 580 -62.77 -56.73 28.54
N THR A 581 -62.21 -57.54 27.66
CA THR A 581 -61.17 -57.29 26.66
C THR A 581 -61.60 -56.37 25.54
N PHE A 582 -60.68 -55.59 24.97
CA PHE A 582 -60.57 -55.42 23.51
C PHE A 582 -59.14 -54.99 23.09
N ASP A 583 -58.71 -55.44 21.92
CA ASP A 583 -57.35 -55.24 21.38
C ASP A 583 -57.04 -53.80 20.96
N ALA A 584 -55.75 -53.45 20.93
CA ALA A 584 -55.23 -52.20 20.39
C ALA A 584 -54.11 -52.45 19.37
N PRO A 585 -54.22 -51.92 18.14
CA PRO A 585 -53.10 -51.78 17.20
C PRO A 585 -52.61 -50.33 17.07
N GLU A 586 -51.46 -50.21 16.40
CA GLU A 586 -50.50 -49.10 16.27
C GLU A 586 -51.01 -47.69 15.88
N ALA A 587 -50.10 -46.71 16.09
CA ALA A 587 -50.26 -45.29 15.76
C ALA A 587 -50.20 -44.98 14.23
N PRO A 588 -50.59 -43.76 13.83
CA PRO A 588 -49.54 -42.83 13.37
C PRO A 588 -49.72 -41.36 13.82
N GLY A 589 -48.65 -40.57 13.70
CA GLY A 589 -48.51 -39.23 14.31
C GLY A 589 -49.14 -38.03 13.56
N PRO A 590 -49.00 -36.80 14.11
CA PRO A 590 -49.67 -35.60 13.61
C PRO A 590 -48.97 -34.97 12.39
N ARG A 591 -49.79 -34.40 11.49
CA ARG A 591 -49.37 -33.72 10.25
C ARG A 591 -48.99 -32.25 10.51
N GLY A 592 -48.11 -31.69 9.67
CA GLY A 592 -47.81 -30.26 9.64
C GLY A 592 -48.95 -29.40 9.08
N PRO A 593 -48.86 -28.06 9.20
CA PRO A 593 -49.95 -27.14 8.87
C PRO A 593 -50.14 -26.90 7.36
N ASP A 594 -51.38 -26.57 7.00
CA ASP A 594 -51.88 -26.38 5.64
C ASP A 594 -51.44 -25.03 5.03
N ILE A 595 -50.74 -25.08 3.89
CA ILE A 595 -50.17 -23.92 3.19
C ILE A 595 -51.24 -23.10 2.45
N GLU A 596 -52.38 -23.68 2.08
CA GLU A 596 -53.42 -22.97 1.30
C GLU A 596 -54.29 -22.04 2.19
N ALA A 597 -54.24 -22.23 3.52
CA ALA A 597 -54.85 -21.31 4.48
C ALA A 597 -54.09 -19.97 4.59
N VAL A 598 -52.75 -20.02 4.57
CA VAL A 598 -51.88 -18.82 4.65
C VAL A 598 -52.03 -17.95 3.39
N ARG A 599 -52.14 -18.60 2.22
CA ARG A 599 -52.26 -17.91 0.93
C ARG A 599 -53.52 -17.04 0.80
N ARG A 600 -54.61 -17.42 1.47
CA ARG A 600 -55.91 -16.72 1.38
C ARG A 600 -55.94 -15.39 2.15
N ALA A 601 -55.01 -15.17 3.08
CA ALA A 601 -54.89 -13.91 3.83
C ALA A 601 -54.14 -12.81 3.05
N TYR A 602 -53.39 -13.16 1.99
CA TYR A 602 -52.40 -12.26 1.37
C TYR A 602 -52.88 -11.47 0.14
N LEU A 603 -54.13 -11.71 -0.33
CA LEU A 603 -54.69 -11.11 -1.56
C LEU A 603 -55.97 -10.30 -1.30
N GLY A 604 -56.20 -9.87 -0.05
CA GLY A 604 -57.47 -9.28 0.40
C GLY A 604 -57.68 -7.77 0.18
N PHE A 605 -56.70 -7.03 -0.36
CA PHE A 605 -56.84 -5.57 -0.54
C PHE A 605 -56.18 -5.06 -1.82
N THR A 606 -56.97 -4.92 -2.89
CA THR A 606 -56.78 -3.88 -3.93
C THR A 606 -58.02 -3.75 -4.82
N THR A 607 -58.16 -2.59 -5.47
CA THR A 607 -59.13 -2.21 -6.53
C THR A 607 -60.62 -1.98 -6.20
N ALA A 608 -60.93 -0.70 -5.93
CA ALA A 608 -62.04 0.10 -6.49
C ALA A 608 -61.72 1.57 -6.12
N ASP A 609 -61.97 2.63 -6.89
CA ASP A 609 -62.56 2.80 -8.23
C ASP A 609 -62.00 4.13 -8.82
N ARG A 610 -61.76 4.23 -10.13
CA ARG A 610 -61.44 5.52 -10.79
C ARG A 610 -61.74 5.48 -12.29
N ALA A 611 -62.75 6.24 -12.70
CA ALA A 611 -63.16 6.36 -14.10
C ALA A 611 -62.33 7.39 -14.88
N ASP A 612 -62.02 7.07 -16.14
CA ASP A 612 -61.57 8.01 -17.18
C ASP A 612 -62.76 8.78 -17.79
N PRO A 613 -62.49 9.92 -18.47
CA PRO A 613 -62.94 9.97 -19.86
C PRO A 613 -61.93 10.52 -20.89
N HIS A 614 -62.19 10.15 -22.13
CA HIS A 614 -61.42 10.27 -23.36
C HIS A 614 -60.91 11.68 -23.81
N SER A 615 -59.63 11.71 -24.22
CA SER A 615 -59.02 12.29 -25.43
C SER A 615 -59.69 13.44 -26.22
N SER A 616 -58.91 14.48 -26.57
CA SER A 616 -58.24 14.62 -27.91
C SER A 616 -57.75 16.06 -28.24
N GLY A 617 -56.69 16.16 -29.06
CA GLY A 617 -56.15 17.42 -29.63
C GLY A 617 -55.19 18.20 -28.71
N GLY A 618 -54.09 18.82 -29.16
CA GLY A 618 -53.48 18.82 -30.49
C GLY A 618 -52.94 20.20 -30.91
N GLY A 619 -51.62 20.38 -30.91
CA GLY A 619 -50.95 21.44 -31.70
C GLY A 619 -50.14 22.51 -30.96
N ALA A 620 -48.95 22.78 -31.51
CA ALA A 620 -48.24 24.06 -31.60
C ALA A 620 -47.63 24.75 -30.35
N ASP A 621 -46.30 24.62 -30.27
CA ASP A 621 -45.30 25.71 -30.32
C ASP A 621 -45.09 26.76 -29.21
N THR A 622 -43.84 27.24 -29.23
CA THR A 622 -43.24 28.43 -28.57
C THR A 622 -42.87 28.39 -27.07
N LYS A 623 -41.54 28.41 -26.86
CA LYS A 623 -40.84 29.14 -25.79
C LYS A 623 -41.04 30.67 -25.94
N PRO A 624 -40.70 31.51 -24.94
CA PRO A 624 -39.97 31.20 -23.70
C PRO A 624 -40.82 31.18 -22.42
#